data_AF-A0A7X5TMI4-F1
#
_entry.id   AF-A0A7X5TMI4-F1
#
_cell.length_a   1.000
_cell.length_b   1.000
_cell.length_c   1.000
_cell.angle_alpha   90.00
_cell.angle_beta   90.00
_cell.angle_gamma   90.00
#
_symmetry.space_group_name_H-M   'P 1'
#
loop_
_entity.id
_entity.type
_entity.pdbx_description
1 polymer ?
#
loop_
_entity_poly.entity_id
_entity_poly.type
_entity_poly.pdbx_seq_one_letter_code
_entity_poly.pdbx_strand_id
1 'polypeptide(L)'
;MTNLGDKFPASFRADFLARQSLAIGDVLYLHCPFTTPPKLKYLLVCYCEPLLVLIINSKISEFIQLRQELLQCQVDLPQKDHKFLQWDSFVNCIDAHAAFDINDIKGKISTDYHNIVKGKVADYCMREVYKAVKCSPTMKRGQKRKILESLERFVG
;
A
#
# COMPACT_ATOMS: atom_id res chain seq x y z
N MET A 1 12.47 -26.13 1.57
CA MET A 1 11.16 -26.35 0.91
C MET A 1 11.21 -25.61 -0.42
N THR A 2 11.13 -26.32 -1.53
CA THR A 2 11.13 -25.75 -2.88
C THR A 2 9.79 -25.04 -3.13
N ASN A 3 9.84 -23.74 -3.45
CA ASN A 3 8.65 -22.97 -3.76
C ASN A 3 8.16 -23.34 -5.17
N LEU A 4 6.86 -23.28 -5.43
CA LEU A 4 6.27 -23.53 -6.76
C LEU A 4 6.90 -22.61 -7.82
N GLY A 5 7.30 -21.40 -7.43
CA GLY A 5 8.02 -20.45 -8.28
C GLY A 5 9.36 -20.98 -8.80
N ASP A 6 10.07 -21.81 -8.05
CA ASP A 6 11.37 -22.37 -8.43
C ASP A 6 11.27 -23.46 -9.50
N LYS A 7 10.04 -23.93 -9.78
CA LYS A 7 9.78 -24.93 -10.82
C LYS A 7 9.67 -24.33 -12.22
N PHE A 8 9.66 -23.01 -12.36
CA PHE A 8 9.56 -22.34 -13.66
C PHE A 8 10.95 -21.98 -14.24
N PRO A 9 11.11 -22.04 -15.57
CA PRO A 9 12.32 -21.59 -16.25
C PRO A 9 12.69 -20.15 -15.88
N ALA A 10 14.00 -19.86 -15.79
CA ALA A 10 14.48 -18.51 -15.46
C ALA A 10 13.96 -17.42 -16.43
N SER A 11 13.86 -17.74 -17.73
CA SER A 11 13.27 -16.85 -18.73
C SER A 11 11.79 -16.57 -18.50
N PHE A 12 11.01 -17.59 -18.11
CA PHE A 12 9.59 -17.44 -17.78
C PHE A 12 9.39 -16.59 -16.52
N ARG A 13 10.23 -16.78 -15.50
CA ARG A 13 10.24 -15.94 -14.29
C ARG A 13 10.58 -14.49 -14.63
N ALA A 14 11.60 -14.26 -15.46
CA ALA A 14 11.97 -12.92 -15.91
C ALA A 14 10.85 -12.24 -16.70
N ASP A 15 10.21 -12.95 -17.64
CA ASP A 15 9.07 -12.44 -18.41
C ASP A 15 7.85 -12.14 -17.52
N PHE A 16 7.55 -13.02 -16.56
CA PHE A 16 6.46 -12.85 -15.62
C PHE A 16 6.69 -11.65 -14.69
N LEU A 17 7.90 -11.51 -14.15
CA LEU A 17 8.31 -10.37 -13.33
C LEU A 17 8.36 -9.06 -14.14
N ALA A 18 8.77 -9.12 -15.41
CA ALA A 18 8.74 -7.97 -16.32
C ALA A 18 7.29 -7.52 -16.62
N ARG A 19 6.32 -8.45 -16.58
CA ARG A 19 4.88 -8.16 -16.76
C ARG A 19 4.17 -7.76 -15.47
N GLN A 20 4.69 -8.12 -14.29
CA GLN A 20 4.16 -7.68 -12.99
C GLN A 20 4.83 -6.38 -12.55
N SER A 21 4.39 -5.28 -13.17
CA SER A 21 4.74 -3.95 -12.70
C SER A 21 3.99 -3.62 -11.42
N LEU A 22 4.65 -2.90 -10.51
CA LEU A 22 4.02 -2.31 -9.33
C LEU A 22 2.83 -1.44 -9.78
N ALA A 23 1.66 -1.72 -9.22
CA ALA A 23 0.42 -1.07 -9.59
C ALA A 23 -0.25 -0.41 -8.39
N ILE A 24 -1.08 0.60 -8.67
CA ILE A 24 -1.98 1.18 -7.68
C ILE A 24 -2.87 0.08 -7.09
N GLY A 25 -3.02 0.08 -5.76
CA GLY A 25 -3.74 -0.95 -5.03
C GLY A 25 -2.87 -2.12 -4.54
N ASP A 26 -1.62 -2.24 -5.02
CA ASP A 26 -0.70 -3.24 -4.48
C ASP A 26 -0.33 -2.94 -3.03
N VAL A 27 -0.12 -4.01 -2.27
CA VAL A 27 0.36 -3.96 -0.90
C VAL A 27 1.79 -4.46 -0.82
N LEU A 28 2.67 -3.56 -0.40
CA LEU A 28 4.07 -3.83 -0.13
C LEU A 28 4.29 -4.17 1.34
N TYR A 29 5.26 -5.02 1.67
CA TYR A 29 5.72 -5.27 3.04
C TYR A 29 7.19 -4.89 3.16
N LEU A 30 7.45 -3.72 3.74
CA LEU A 30 8.77 -3.09 3.73
C LEU A 30 9.16 -2.55 5.10
N HIS A 31 10.47 -2.47 5.35
CA HIS A 31 10.99 -1.81 6.53
C HIS A 31 10.82 -0.29 6.38
N CYS A 32 10.13 0.32 7.34
CA CYS A 32 9.81 1.74 7.35
C CYS A 32 10.68 2.46 8.39
N PRO A 33 11.81 3.08 7.99
CA PRO A 33 12.68 3.79 8.93
C PRO A 33 12.04 5.07 9.48
N PHE A 34 10.99 5.57 8.83
CA PHE A 34 10.24 6.76 9.21
C PHE A 34 9.13 6.50 10.24
N THR A 35 8.93 5.25 10.69
CA THR A 35 8.05 4.96 11.83
C THR A 35 8.84 4.98 13.13
N THR A 36 8.17 5.24 14.25
CA THR A 36 8.80 5.22 15.58
C THR A 36 8.13 4.14 16.45
N PRO A 37 8.84 3.03 16.78
CA PRO A 37 10.16 2.64 16.28
C PRO A 37 10.12 2.23 14.79
N PRO A 38 11.28 2.22 14.10
CA PRO A 38 11.41 1.63 12.76
C PRO A 38 10.97 0.17 12.77
N LYS A 39 10.15 -0.23 11.79
CA LYS A 39 9.66 -1.61 11.69
C LYS A 39 9.13 -1.95 10.31
N LEU A 40 8.93 -3.25 10.08
CA LEU A 40 8.20 -3.73 8.91
C LEU A 40 6.74 -3.30 8.97
N LYS A 41 6.23 -2.81 7.84
CA LYS A 41 4.84 -2.38 7.67
C LYS A 41 4.29 -2.83 6.34
N TYR A 42 2.98 -3.06 6.33
CA TYR A 42 2.20 -3.11 5.10
C TYR A 42 1.97 -1.68 4.59
N LEU A 43 2.17 -1.48 3.30
CA LEU A 43 2.09 -0.19 2.61
C LEU A 43 1.21 -0.32 1.37
N LEU A 44 0.17 0.49 1.27
CA LEU A 44 -0.67 0.55 0.08
C LEU A 44 -0.06 1.49 -0.96
N VAL A 45 0.18 1.00 -2.17
CA VAL A 45 0.61 1.81 -3.31
C VAL A 45 -0.56 2.64 -3.85
N CYS A 46 -0.40 3.96 -3.82
CA CYS A 46 -1.43 4.91 -4.26
C CYS A 46 -1.04 5.68 -5.52
N TYR A 47 0.26 5.77 -5.82
CA TYR A 47 0.79 6.39 -7.03
C TYR A 47 2.23 5.91 -7.25
N CYS A 48 2.67 5.79 -8.51
CA CYS A 48 3.96 5.16 -8.83
C CYS A 48 5.10 6.15 -9.15
N GLU A 49 4.83 7.36 -9.64
CA GLU A 49 5.90 8.24 -10.16
C GLU A 49 5.75 9.72 -9.74
N PRO A 50 6.26 10.11 -8.55
CA PRO A 50 7.03 9.30 -7.59
C PRO A 50 6.15 8.32 -6.80
N LEU A 51 6.77 7.28 -6.23
CA LEU A 51 6.06 6.29 -5.41
C LEU A 51 5.48 6.95 -4.17
N LEU A 52 4.15 6.95 -4.05
CA LEU A 52 3.41 7.39 -2.87
C LEU A 52 2.68 6.21 -2.26
N VAL A 53 2.89 6.03 -0.96
CA VAL A 53 2.29 4.94 -0.20
C VAL A 53 1.55 5.44 1.04
N LEU A 54 0.52 4.69 1.45
CA LEU A 54 -0.18 4.85 2.72
C LEU A 54 0.18 3.69 3.66
N ILE A 55 0.27 3.96 4.97
CA ILE A 55 0.59 2.92 5.95
C ILE A 55 -0.66 2.13 6.30
N ILE A 56 -0.55 0.81 6.36
CA ILE A 56 -1.56 -0.06 6.94
C ILE A 56 -1.19 -0.37 8.40
N ASN A 57 -2.15 -0.15 9.30
CA ASN A 57 -2.01 -0.37 10.73
C ASN A 57 -2.98 -1.44 11.21
N SER A 58 -2.55 -2.28 12.13
CA SER A 58 -3.41 -3.25 12.81
C SER A 58 -4.38 -2.62 13.81
N LYS A 59 -4.06 -1.40 14.27
CA LYS A 59 -4.83 -0.65 15.27
C LYS A 59 -4.73 0.84 14.97
N ILE A 60 -5.81 1.56 15.20
CA ILE A 60 -5.84 3.02 15.18
C ILE A 60 -5.24 3.53 16.52
N SER A 61 -4.32 4.48 16.47
CA SER A 61 -3.73 5.04 17.70
C SER A 61 -4.75 5.90 18.47
N GLU A 62 -4.62 5.96 19.79
CA GLU A 62 -5.48 6.79 20.65
C GLU A 62 -5.49 8.27 20.21
N PHE A 63 -4.33 8.79 19.80
CA PHE A 63 -4.21 10.14 19.24
C PHE A 63 -5.18 10.38 18.07
N ILE A 64 -5.36 9.40 17.19
CA ILE A 64 -6.30 9.49 16.05
C ILE A 64 -7.74 9.28 16.54
N GLN A 65 -7.98 8.32 17.44
CA GLN A 65 -9.33 8.05 17.96
C GLN A 65 -9.97 9.27 18.64
N LEU A 66 -9.17 10.11 19.29
CA LEU A 66 -9.63 11.33 19.96
C LEU A 66 -9.92 12.51 18.99
N ARG A 67 -9.69 12.36 17.68
CA ARG A 67 -9.80 13.43 16.68
C ARG A 67 -10.63 12.97 15.50
N GLN A 68 -11.89 13.40 15.44
CA GLN A 68 -12.84 12.97 14.41
C GLN A 68 -12.34 13.21 12.99
N GLU A 69 -11.65 14.32 12.76
CA GLU A 69 -11.09 14.69 11.47
C GLU A 69 -9.98 13.76 10.97
N LEU A 70 -9.27 13.11 11.90
CA LEU A 70 -8.23 12.11 11.61
C LEU A 70 -8.82 10.69 11.58
N LEU A 71 -9.82 10.42 12.42
CA LEU A 71 -10.50 9.14 12.50
C LEU A 71 -11.24 8.81 11.21
N GLN A 72 -11.91 9.79 10.59
CA GLN A 72 -12.54 9.62 9.27
C GLN A 72 -11.55 9.29 8.13
N CYS A 73 -10.25 9.46 8.38
CA CYS A 73 -9.20 9.11 7.42
C CYS A 73 -8.69 7.68 7.60
N GLN A 74 -9.28 6.88 8.51
CA GLN A 74 -8.95 5.48 8.70
C GLN A 74 -9.95 4.61 7.95
N VAL A 75 -9.47 3.83 6.98
CA VAL A 75 -10.33 2.95 6.17
C VAL A 75 -10.18 1.53 6.63
N ASP A 76 -11.29 0.88 6.96
CA ASP A 76 -11.33 -0.53 7.34
C ASP A 76 -10.80 -1.43 6.23
N LEU A 77 -9.94 -2.37 6.62
CA LEU A 77 -9.36 -3.38 5.76
C LEU A 77 -9.62 -4.77 6.37
N PRO A 78 -10.77 -5.39 6.06
CA PRO A 78 -11.15 -6.68 6.64
C PRO A 78 -10.22 -7.80 6.21
N GLN A 79 -9.75 -8.62 7.15
CA GLN A 79 -8.85 -9.75 6.90
C GLN A 79 -9.45 -10.78 5.95
N LYS A 80 -10.77 -11.00 6.05
CA LYS A 80 -11.50 -11.98 5.24
C LYS A 80 -11.29 -11.78 3.73
N ASP A 81 -11.14 -10.52 3.31
CA ASP A 81 -10.99 -10.09 1.91
C ASP A 81 -9.52 -9.88 1.52
N HIS A 82 -8.60 -9.93 2.49
CA HIS A 82 -7.20 -9.58 2.34
C HIS A 82 -6.32 -10.65 3.02
N LYS A 83 -6.08 -11.78 2.34
CA LYS A 83 -5.40 -12.95 2.92
C LYS A 83 -3.96 -12.71 3.39
N PHE A 84 -3.33 -11.61 2.97
CA PHE A 84 -2.02 -11.18 3.49
C PHE A 84 -2.09 -10.61 4.91
N LEU A 85 -3.27 -10.26 5.41
CA LEU A 85 -3.48 -9.82 6.78
C LEU A 85 -3.68 -11.01 7.73
N GLN A 86 -3.18 -10.87 8.95
CA GLN A 86 -3.46 -11.80 10.05
C GLN A 86 -4.74 -11.46 10.81
N TRP A 87 -5.17 -10.20 10.76
CA TRP A 87 -6.36 -9.66 11.43
C TRP A 87 -6.82 -8.38 10.73
N ASP A 88 -8.03 -7.92 11.02
CA ASP A 88 -8.59 -6.69 10.47
C ASP A 88 -7.65 -5.51 10.75
N SER A 89 -7.42 -4.71 9.73
CA SER A 89 -6.46 -3.62 9.75
C SER A 89 -7.11 -2.35 9.19
N PHE A 90 -6.34 -1.28 9.14
CA PHE A 90 -6.80 0.03 8.69
C PHE A 90 -5.77 0.65 7.76
N VAL A 91 -6.21 1.18 6.61
CA VAL A 91 -5.38 2.07 5.78
C VAL A 91 -5.43 3.46 6.42
N ASN A 92 -4.28 3.97 6.83
CA ASN A 92 -4.17 5.32 7.35
C ASN A 92 -4.02 6.34 6.21
N CYS A 93 -5.08 7.09 5.91
CA CYS A 93 -5.12 8.07 4.82
C CYS A 93 -4.79 9.51 5.28
N ILE A 94 -4.30 9.70 6.50
CA ILE A 94 -3.96 11.02 7.06
C ILE A 94 -2.83 11.68 6.27
N ASP A 95 -1.77 10.94 5.92
CA ASP A 95 -0.66 11.47 5.14
C ASP A 95 -0.07 10.40 4.22
N ALA A 96 0.57 10.85 3.14
CA ALA A 96 1.20 9.99 2.15
C ALA A 96 2.72 10.06 2.25
N HIS A 97 3.36 8.89 2.20
CA HIS A 97 4.80 8.78 2.31
C HIS A 97 5.44 8.66 0.92
N ALA A 98 6.35 9.57 0.61
CA ALA A 98 7.26 9.52 -0.54
C ALA A 98 8.65 9.06 -0.08
N ALA A 99 8.70 7.94 0.65
CA ALA A 99 9.90 7.50 1.37
C ALA A 99 10.74 6.45 0.62
N PHE A 100 10.29 6.04 -0.57
CA PHE A 100 10.91 4.96 -1.34
C PHE A 100 11.09 5.40 -2.79
N ASP A 101 12.26 5.08 -3.36
CA ASP A 101 12.47 5.19 -4.80
C ASP A 101 11.80 4.00 -5.53
N ILE A 102 11.08 4.27 -6.62
CA ILE A 102 10.35 3.21 -7.32
C ILE A 102 11.30 2.21 -8.00
N ASN A 103 12.48 2.63 -8.46
CA ASN A 103 13.43 1.72 -9.11
C ASN A 103 14.07 0.79 -8.08
N ASP A 104 14.36 1.28 -6.88
CA ASP A 104 14.81 0.43 -5.78
C ASP A 104 13.76 -0.63 -5.41
N ILE A 105 12.47 -0.23 -5.36
CA ILE A 105 11.37 -1.16 -5.10
C ILE A 105 11.24 -2.17 -6.25
N LYS A 106 11.29 -1.74 -7.52
CA LYS A 106 11.29 -2.65 -8.67
C LYS A 106 12.46 -3.64 -8.63
N GLY A 107 13.64 -3.18 -8.24
CA GLY A 107 14.81 -4.03 -8.01
C GLY A 107 14.56 -5.09 -6.95
N LYS A 108 14.00 -4.72 -5.78
CA LYS A 108 13.63 -5.67 -4.72
C LYS A 108 12.54 -6.66 -5.16
N ILE A 109 11.56 -6.21 -5.95
CA ILE A 109 10.49 -7.07 -6.47
C ILE A 109 11.07 -8.11 -7.43
N SER A 110 12.04 -7.73 -8.27
CA SER A 110 12.67 -8.65 -9.23
C SER A 110 13.45 -9.79 -8.57
N THR A 111 13.90 -9.60 -7.32
CA THR A 111 14.69 -10.58 -6.57
C THR A 111 13.87 -11.30 -5.49
N ASP A 112 12.86 -10.66 -4.92
CA ASP A 112 12.08 -11.18 -3.79
C ASP A 112 10.59 -10.80 -3.84
N TYR A 113 9.93 -11.14 -4.96
CA TYR A 113 8.53 -10.77 -5.20
C TYR A 113 7.60 -11.10 -4.03
N HIS A 114 7.61 -12.35 -3.54
CA HIS A 114 6.62 -12.83 -2.55
C HIS A 114 6.78 -12.23 -1.15
N ASN A 115 7.98 -11.80 -0.77
CA ASN A 115 8.16 -11.12 0.51
C ASN A 115 7.90 -9.63 0.42
N ILE A 116 8.04 -9.04 -0.77
CA ILE A 116 7.85 -7.62 -1.01
C ILE A 116 6.39 -7.30 -1.36
N VAL A 117 5.78 -7.97 -2.34
CA VAL A 117 4.39 -7.76 -2.78
C VAL A 117 3.50 -8.83 -2.17
N LYS A 118 2.51 -8.42 -1.39
CA LYS A 118 1.69 -9.34 -0.57
C LYS A 118 0.28 -9.55 -1.11
N GLY A 119 -0.18 -8.67 -1.99
CA GLY A 119 -1.49 -8.78 -2.63
C GLY A 119 -2.01 -7.40 -3.04
N LYS A 120 -3.32 -7.32 -3.25
CA LYS A 120 -4.03 -6.09 -3.59
C LYS A 120 -5.11 -5.79 -2.56
N VAL A 121 -5.37 -4.50 -2.35
CA VAL A 121 -6.55 -4.04 -1.62
C VAL A 121 -7.78 -4.19 -2.52
N ALA A 122 -8.89 -4.67 -1.95
CA ALA A 122 -10.15 -4.84 -2.66
C ALA A 122 -10.69 -3.49 -3.17
N ASP A 123 -11.30 -3.47 -4.36
CA ASP A 123 -11.73 -2.24 -5.03
C ASP A 123 -12.71 -1.40 -4.18
N TYR A 124 -13.55 -2.04 -3.37
CA TYR A 124 -14.46 -1.32 -2.48
C TYR A 124 -13.71 -0.58 -1.37
N CYS A 125 -12.64 -1.16 -0.81
CA CYS A 125 -11.75 -0.46 0.11
C CYS A 125 -11.02 0.67 -0.61
N MET A 126 -10.60 0.48 -1.87
CA MET A 126 -9.97 1.55 -2.65
C MET A 126 -10.90 2.75 -2.88
N ARG A 127 -12.22 2.53 -3.04
CA ARG A 127 -13.23 3.60 -3.06
C ARG A 127 -13.30 4.37 -1.75
N GLU A 128 -13.23 3.66 -0.62
CA GLU A 128 -13.22 4.32 0.69
C GLU A 128 -11.89 5.06 0.93
N VAL A 129 -10.76 4.52 0.47
CA VAL A 129 -9.46 5.22 0.46
C VAL A 129 -9.55 6.53 -0.34
N TYR A 130 -10.17 6.53 -1.52
CA TYR A 130 -10.38 7.76 -2.30
C TYR A 130 -11.13 8.82 -1.47
N LYS A 131 -12.23 8.45 -0.81
CA LYS A 131 -13.02 9.35 0.04
C LYS A 131 -12.22 9.85 1.24
N ALA A 132 -11.52 8.97 1.95
CA ALA A 132 -10.71 9.29 3.11
C ALA A 132 -9.54 10.23 2.75
N VAL A 133 -8.83 9.96 1.65
CA VAL A 133 -7.77 10.84 1.13
C VAL A 133 -8.34 12.23 0.81
N LYS A 134 -9.52 12.32 0.19
CA LYS A 134 -10.20 13.59 -0.10
C LYS A 134 -10.48 14.39 1.17
N CYS A 135 -10.80 13.74 2.29
CA CYS A 135 -11.05 14.37 3.57
C CYS A 135 -9.79 14.64 4.42
N SER A 136 -8.62 14.12 4.04
CA SER A 136 -7.40 14.32 4.83
C SER A 136 -7.06 15.80 5.04
N PRO A 137 -6.93 16.26 6.31
CA PRO A 137 -6.59 17.65 6.63
C PRO A 137 -5.09 17.94 6.53
N THR A 138 -4.23 16.91 6.54
CA THR A 138 -2.77 17.06 6.68
C THR A 138 -1.98 16.67 5.44
N MET A 139 -2.55 15.84 4.54
CA MET A 139 -1.84 15.36 3.37
C MET A 139 -1.43 16.53 2.45
N LYS A 140 -0.16 16.55 2.03
CA LYS A 140 0.36 17.62 1.17
C LYS A 140 -0.46 17.72 -0.12
N ARG A 141 -0.90 18.94 -0.47
CA ARG A 141 -1.77 19.22 -1.63
C ARG A 141 -1.31 18.55 -2.93
N GLY A 142 -0.01 18.57 -3.23
CA GLY A 142 0.55 17.95 -4.43
C GLY A 142 0.48 16.42 -4.45
N GLN A 143 0.69 15.77 -3.30
CA GLN A 143 0.56 14.32 -3.17
C GLN A 143 -0.91 13.89 -3.21
N LYS A 144 -1.76 14.61 -2.45
CA LYS A 144 -3.21 14.41 -2.42
C LYS A 144 -3.82 14.43 -3.81
N ARG A 145 -3.47 15.44 -4.63
CA ARG A 145 -3.94 15.54 -6.02
C ARG A 145 -3.55 14.31 -6.85
N LYS A 146 -2.27 13.93 -6.85
CA LYS A 146 -1.77 12.76 -7.61
C LYS A 146 -2.45 11.45 -7.19
N ILE A 147 -2.64 11.26 -5.89
CA ILE A 147 -3.32 10.08 -5.36
C ILE A 147 -4.79 10.07 -5.80
N LEU A 148 -5.50 11.19 -5.67
CA LEU A 148 -6.91 11.27 -6.08
C LEU A 148 -7.08 10.97 -7.57
N GLU A 149 -6.29 11.61 -8.45
CA GLU A 149 -6.26 11.34 -9.89
C GLU A 149 -6.02 9.84 -10.18
N SER A 150 -5.10 9.21 -9.44
CA SER A 150 -4.78 7.78 -9.60
C SER A 150 -5.90 6.84 -9.16
N LEU A 151 -6.67 7.26 -8.16
CA LEU A 151 -7.73 6.46 -7.55
C LEU A 151 -9.09 6.64 -8.24
N GLU A 152 -9.24 7.60 -9.17
CA GLU A 152 -10.48 7.81 -9.95
C GLU A 152 -10.99 6.54 -10.62
N ARG A 153 -10.07 5.66 -11.03
CA ARG A 153 -10.39 4.37 -11.66
C ARG A 153 -11.22 3.40 -10.81
N PHE A 154 -11.29 3.62 -9.50
CA PHE A 154 -12.05 2.76 -8.58
C PHE A 154 -13.45 3.31 -8.27
N VAL A 155 -13.70 4.60 -8.56
CA VAL A 155 -14.93 5.33 -8.19
C VAL A 155 -15.82 5.68 -9.39
N GLY A 156 -15.38 5.36 -10.61
CA GLY A 156 -16.16 5.49 -11.84
C GLY A 156 -17.13 4.33 -12.09
#